data_AF-A0A9E5T0K6-F1
#
_entry.id   AF-A0A9E5T0K6-F1
#
_cell.length_a   1.000
_cell.length_b   1.000
_cell.length_c   1.000
_cell.angle_alpha   90.00
_cell.angle_beta   90.00
_cell.angle_gamma   90.00
#
_symmetry.space_group_name_H-M   'P 1'
#
loop_
_entity.id
_entity.type
_entity.pdbx_description
1 polymer ?
#
loop_
_entity_poly.entity_id
_entity_poly.type
_entity_poly.pdbx_seq_one_letter_code
_entity_poly.pdbx_strand_id
1 'polypeptide(L)'
;MERNPRGDIKADKLAAAVQRVGVAGGLFRLVKTLGLAGLLLGLAVFLLYIGFPWYIGATLIVIAAGIVAFDVIVLRRTAAVDLNAPNEPVDQNIELEAGEVLLDTIPAVMQYGKTRSVAVLGTGKVLIPENALLITNKAIWALTVPLPGVDKVVAGADIGKWQWMSAYQDIIHALREMVATLPLHEVLKQGRAKRLMGWDEIKGAKTLPFTQAISLTGTDGKRFGYSIRLKEDYQRAKEIFKIP
;
A
#
# COMPACT_ATOMS: atom_id res chain seq x y z
N MET A 1 -31.94 -5.13 6.98
CA MET A 1 -30.57 -4.75 6.59
C MET A 1 -30.42 -5.07 5.11
N GLU A 2 -30.63 -4.07 4.24
CA GLU A 2 -30.45 -4.24 2.79
C GLU A 2 -28.96 -4.44 2.50
N ARG A 3 -28.62 -5.61 1.95
CA ARG A 3 -27.31 -5.87 1.35
C ARG A 3 -27.18 -4.96 0.12
N ASN A 4 -26.31 -3.96 0.20
CA ASN A 4 -25.94 -3.17 -0.95
C ASN A 4 -25.23 -4.09 -1.97
N PRO A 5 -25.74 -4.27 -3.21
CA PRO A 5 -25.27 -5.27 -4.17
C PRO A 5 -24.04 -4.80 -4.96
N ARG A 6 -23.19 -3.96 -4.37
CA ARG A 6 -21.85 -3.70 -4.92
C ARG A 6 -21.01 -4.91 -4.57
N GLY A 7 -21.02 -5.91 -5.46
CA GLY A 7 -20.28 -7.16 -5.27
C GLY A 7 -18.90 -6.88 -4.68
N ASP A 8 -18.65 -7.44 -3.50
CA ASP A 8 -17.47 -7.13 -2.71
C ASP A 8 -16.22 -7.31 -3.57
N ILE A 9 -15.49 -6.21 -3.79
CA ILE A 9 -14.30 -6.23 -4.62
C ILE A 9 -13.24 -6.99 -3.84
N LYS A 10 -12.98 -8.23 -4.23
CA LYS A 10 -11.93 -9.04 -3.62
C LYS A 10 -10.54 -8.40 -3.80
N ALA A 11 -9.70 -8.47 -2.77
CA ALA A 11 -8.35 -7.95 -2.72
C ALA A 11 -7.48 -8.47 -3.87
N ASP A 12 -7.59 -9.75 -4.22
CA ASP A 12 -6.86 -10.38 -5.31
C ASP A 12 -7.29 -9.82 -6.67
N LYS A 13 -8.61 -9.67 -6.86
CA LYS A 13 -9.18 -9.07 -8.09
C LYS A 13 -8.79 -7.61 -8.20
N LEU A 14 -8.76 -6.88 -7.09
CA LEU A 14 -8.34 -5.48 -7.04
C LEU A 14 -6.86 -5.34 -7.39
N ALA A 15 -5.98 -6.13 -6.77
CA ALA A 15 -4.55 -6.10 -7.04
C ALA A 15 -4.26 -6.43 -8.52
N ALA A 16 -4.90 -7.49 -9.04
CA ALA A 16 -4.80 -7.87 -10.45
C ALA A 16 -5.37 -6.78 -11.39
N ALA A 17 -6.48 -6.13 -11.02
CA ALA A 17 -7.06 -5.05 -11.80
C ALA A 17 -6.14 -3.82 -11.83
N VAL A 18 -5.56 -3.42 -10.69
CA VAL A 18 -4.59 -2.31 -10.62
C VAL A 18 -3.39 -2.59 -11.53
N GLN A 19 -2.84 -3.80 -11.50
CA GLN A 19 -1.76 -4.19 -12.40
C GLN A 19 -2.18 -4.18 -13.87
N ARG A 20 -3.33 -4.78 -14.21
CA ARG A 20 -3.83 -4.81 -15.60
C ARG A 20 -4.09 -3.41 -16.16
N VAL A 21 -4.72 -2.54 -15.38
CA VAL A 21 -4.96 -1.14 -15.75
C VAL A 21 -3.64 -0.40 -15.90
N GLY A 22 -2.68 -0.64 -15.00
CA GLY A 22 -1.32 -0.11 -15.10
C GLY A 22 -0.60 -0.54 -16.38
N VAL A 23 -0.66 -1.82 -16.74
CA VAL A 23 -0.06 -2.38 -17.95
C VAL A 23 -0.76 -1.85 -19.21
N ALA A 24 -2.10 -1.81 -19.23
CA ALA A 24 -2.86 -1.26 -20.34
C ALA A 24 -2.59 0.24 -20.55
N GLY A 25 -2.54 1.01 -19.47
CA GLY A 25 -2.15 2.42 -19.51
C GLY A 25 -0.72 2.61 -20.00
N GLY A 26 0.21 1.76 -19.57
CA GLY A 26 1.59 1.74 -20.06
C GLY A 26 1.70 1.41 -21.55
N LEU A 27 0.93 0.44 -22.04
CA LEU A 27 0.85 0.10 -23.47
C LEU A 27 0.29 1.26 -24.29
N PHE A 28 -0.79 1.90 -23.82
CA PHE A 28 -1.36 3.06 -24.50
C PHE A 28 -0.37 4.24 -24.54
N ARG A 29 0.38 4.47 -23.45
CA ARG A 29 1.46 5.45 -23.42
C ARG A 29 2.54 5.11 -24.44
N LEU A 30 2.97 3.84 -24.52
CA LEU A 30 3.96 3.39 -25.49
C LEU A 30 3.50 3.63 -26.94
N VAL A 31 2.23 3.38 -27.28
CA VAL A 31 1.69 3.66 -28.62
C VAL A 31 1.78 5.16 -28.94
N LYS A 32 1.41 6.04 -27.99
CA LYS A 32 1.57 7.49 -28.15
C LYS A 32 3.02 7.89 -28.32
N THR A 33 3.92 7.31 -27.53
CA THR A 33 5.36 7.55 -27.58
C THR A 33 5.96 7.11 -28.91
N LEU A 34 5.52 5.98 -29.47
CA LEU A 34 5.92 5.54 -30.81
C LEU A 34 5.42 6.52 -31.89
N GLY A 35 4.20 7.04 -31.78
CA GLY A 35 3.69 8.09 -32.66
C GLY A 35 4.53 9.37 -32.59
N LEU A 36 4.87 9.82 -31.37
CA LEU A 36 5.76 10.97 -31.16
C LEU A 36 7.17 10.71 -31.71
N ALA A 37 7.71 9.51 -31.50
CA ALA A 37 9.01 9.11 -32.05
C ALA A 37 9.00 9.14 -33.58
N GLY A 38 7.95 8.65 -34.23
CA GLY A 38 7.77 8.75 -35.67
C GLY A 38 7.73 10.20 -36.17
N LEU A 39 7.05 11.09 -35.43
CA LEU A 39 7.03 12.52 -35.73
C LEU A 39 8.43 13.17 -35.58
N LEU A 40 9.17 12.84 -34.52
CA LEU A 40 10.54 13.32 -34.31
C LEU A 40 11.51 12.82 -35.38
N LEU A 41 11.36 11.58 -35.84
CA LEU A 41 12.13 11.01 -36.94
C LEU A 41 11.82 11.72 -38.26
N GLY A 42 10.54 11.94 -38.57
CA GLY A 42 10.12 12.70 -39.74
C GLY A 42 10.68 14.13 -39.74
N LEU A 43 10.65 14.80 -38.58
CA LEU A 43 11.25 16.12 -38.40
C LEU A 43 12.77 16.10 -38.59
N ALA A 44 13.47 15.09 -38.05
CA ALA A 44 14.91 14.95 -38.22
C ALA A 44 15.30 14.82 -39.70
N VAL A 45 14.57 14.00 -40.47
CA VAL A 45 14.77 13.84 -41.92
C VAL A 45 14.49 15.15 -42.67
N PHE A 46 13.41 15.86 -42.31
CA PHE A 46 13.05 17.14 -42.91
C PHE A 46 14.11 18.23 -42.66
N LEU A 47 14.65 18.31 -41.44
CA LEU A 47 15.71 19.27 -41.10
C LEU A 47 16.99 18.99 -41.89
N LEU A 48 17.38 17.72 -42.03
CA LEU A 48 18.51 17.32 -42.88
C LEU A 48 18.29 17.74 -44.34
N TYR A 49 17.06 17.57 -44.85
CA TYR A 49 16.71 17.95 -46.22
C TYR A 49 16.81 19.46 -46.49
N ILE A 50 16.46 20.32 -45.52
CA ILE A 50 16.56 21.79 -45.64
C ILE A 50 18.00 22.29 -45.43
N GLY A 51 18.94 21.41 -45.11
CA GLY A 51 20.36 21.74 -44.93
C GLY A 51 20.71 22.20 -43.52
N PHE A 52 19.88 21.87 -42.50
CA PHE A 52 20.29 22.04 -41.11
C PHE A 52 21.48 21.13 -40.77
N PRO A 53 22.35 21.53 -39.82
CA PRO A 53 23.45 20.70 -39.38
C PRO A 53 23.00 19.32 -38.87
N TRP A 54 23.72 18.28 -39.30
CA TRP A 54 23.32 16.88 -39.08
C TRP A 54 23.20 16.48 -37.60
N TYR A 55 23.97 17.12 -36.72
CA TYR A 55 23.97 16.83 -35.29
C TYR A 55 22.61 17.16 -34.62
N ILE A 56 21.83 18.09 -35.18
CA ILE A 56 20.49 18.41 -34.69
C ILE A 56 19.55 17.23 -34.96
N GLY A 57 19.57 16.68 -36.17
CA GLY A 57 18.82 15.47 -36.54
C GLY A 57 19.24 14.27 -35.70
N ALA A 58 20.55 14.06 -35.51
CA ALA A 58 21.06 12.99 -34.65
C ALA A 58 20.57 13.10 -33.21
N THR A 59 20.54 14.31 -32.65
CA THR A 59 20.04 14.55 -31.28
C THR A 59 18.56 14.17 -31.14
N LEU A 60 17.72 14.53 -32.12
CA LEU A 60 16.30 14.15 -32.13
C LEU A 60 16.09 12.64 -32.17
N ILE A 61 16.90 11.91 -32.96
CA ILE A 61 16.86 10.44 -33.03
C ILE A 61 17.21 9.83 -31.67
N VAL A 62 18.25 10.33 -31.01
CA VAL A 62 18.67 9.85 -29.67
C VAL A 62 17.58 10.10 -28.64
N ILE A 63 16.96 11.28 -28.64
CA ILE A 63 15.85 11.61 -27.74
C ILE A 63 14.67 10.67 -27.99
N ALA A 64 14.28 10.45 -29.25
CA ALA A 64 13.18 9.55 -29.59
C ALA A 64 13.43 8.12 -29.11
N ALA A 65 14.64 7.58 -29.34
CA ALA A 65 15.03 6.27 -28.85
C ALA A 65 15.02 6.19 -27.31
N GLY A 66 15.52 7.22 -26.64
CA GLY A 66 15.56 7.30 -25.18
C GLY A 66 14.17 7.27 -24.54
N ILE A 67 13.21 8.02 -25.07
CA ILE A 67 11.83 8.05 -24.54
C ILE A 67 11.16 6.67 -24.72
N VAL A 68 11.31 6.05 -25.89
CA VAL A 68 10.76 4.70 -26.15
C VAL A 68 11.38 3.67 -25.21
N ALA A 69 12.71 3.67 -25.06
CA ALA A 69 13.43 2.76 -24.17
C ALA A 69 12.97 2.93 -22.71
N PHE A 70 12.80 4.17 -22.25
CA PHE A 70 12.31 4.47 -20.90
C PHE A 70 10.90 3.92 -20.66
N ASP A 71 9.99 4.10 -21.63
CA ASP A 71 8.63 3.57 -21.53
C ASP A 71 8.58 2.04 -21.50
N VAL A 72 9.41 1.39 -22.31
CA VAL A 72 9.54 -0.07 -22.30
C VAL A 72 10.03 -0.58 -20.93
N ILE A 73 11.00 0.11 -20.31
CA ILE A 73 11.50 -0.23 -18.98
C ILE A 73 10.40 -0.12 -17.92
N VAL A 74 9.64 0.99 -17.91
CA VAL A 74 8.53 1.19 -16.97
C VAL A 74 7.45 0.13 -17.13
N LEU A 75 7.08 -0.19 -18.39
CA LEU A 75 6.08 -1.21 -18.69
C LEU A 75 6.51 -2.60 -18.22
N ARG A 76 7.76 -3.00 -18.53
CA ARG A 76 8.32 -4.28 -18.09
C ARG A 76 8.33 -4.39 -16.56
N ARG A 77 8.76 -3.33 -15.87
CA ARG A 77 8.75 -3.31 -14.40
C ARG A 77 7.35 -3.49 -13.84
N THR A 78 6.37 -2.79 -14.39
CA THR A 78 4.96 -2.88 -13.95
C THR A 78 4.38 -4.29 -14.16
N ALA A 79 4.67 -4.90 -15.30
CA ALA A 79 4.21 -6.25 -15.63
C ALA A 79 4.91 -7.34 -14.79
N ALA A 80 6.16 -7.11 -14.38
CA ALA A 80 6.96 -8.06 -13.63
C ALA A 80 6.70 -8.06 -12.11
N VAL A 81 5.85 -7.17 -11.58
CA VAL A 81 5.53 -7.19 -10.15
C VAL A 81 4.74 -8.47 -9.83
N ASP A 82 5.33 -9.31 -8.99
CA ASP A 82 4.62 -10.44 -8.39
C ASP A 82 3.77 -9.94 -7.21
N LEU A 83 2.45 -10.04 -7.38
CA LEU A 83 1.46 -9.66 -6.38
C LEU A 83 1.27 -10.72 -5.30
N ASN A 84 1.63 -11.98 -5.59
CA ASN A 84 1.44 -13.12 -4.69
C ASN A 84 2.73 -13.56 -4.00
N ALA A 85 3.86 -12.91 -4.32
CA ALA A 85 5.15 -13.20 -3.71
C ALA A 85 4.96 -13.29 -2.18
N PRO A 86 5.31 -14.43 -1.55
CA PRO A 86 5.15 -14.58 -0.12
C PRO A 86 5.90 -13.45 0.56
N ASN A 87 5.20 -12.74 1.44
CA ASN A 87 5.81 -11.68 2.21
C ASN A 87 6.77 -12.35 3.19
N GLU A 88 8.07 -12.24 2.94
CA GLU A 88 9.06 -12.64 3.94
C GLU A 88 8.75 -11.88 5.23
N PRO A 89 8.55 -12.58 6.36
CA PRO A 89 8.43 -11.91 7.64
C PRO A 89 9.70 -11.09 7.80
N VAL A 90 9.54 -9.79 8.01
CA VAL A 90 10.69 -8.98 8.41
C VAL A 90 11.07 -9.54 9.78
N ASP A 91 12.29 -10.06 9.90
CA ASP A 91 12.92 -10.46 11.17
C ASP A 91 12.99 -9.24 12.10
N GLN A 92 11.84 -8.88 12.67
CA GLN A 92 11.76 -8.13 13.89
C GLN A 92 11.57 -9.20 14.94
N ASN A 93 12.48 -9.25 15.92
CA ASN A 93 12.30 -10.07 17.12
C ASN A 93 10.93 -9.73 17.72
N ILE A 94 9.94 -10.57 17.46
CA ILE A 94 8.63 -10.50 18.10
C ILE A 94 8.82 -11.11 19.48
N GLU A 95 9.32 -10.28 20.39
CA GLU A 95 9.45 -10.64 21.80
C GLU A 95 8.11 -10.34 22.49
N LEU A 96 7.27 -11.38 22.56
CA LEU A 96 6.06 -11.36 23.36
C LEU A 96 6.44 -11.35 24.85
N GLU A 97 5.74 -10.53 25.63
CA GLU A 97 5.89 -10.58 27.08
C GLU A 97 5.23 -11.85 27.65
N ALA A 98 5.77 -12.37 28.75
CA ALA A 98 5.21 -13.55 29.40
C ALA A 98 3.75 -13.31 29.82
N GLY A 99 2.85 -14.18 29.37
CA GLY A 99 1.41 -14.06 29.64
C GLY A 99 0.68 -13.02 28.79
N GLU A 100 1.29 -12.55 27.69
CA GLU A 100 0.63 -11.67 26.74
C GLU A 100 -0.47 -12.44 25.96
N VAL A 101 -1.70 -11.93 26.03
CA VAL A 101 -2.89 -12.52 25.41
C VAL A 101 -3.64 -11.47 24.61
N LEU A 102 -4.21 -11.90 23.49
CA LEU A 102 -5.04 -11.05 22.64
C LEU A 102 -6.37 -10.75 23.36
N LEU A 103 -6.72 -9.47 23.44
CA LEU A 103 -8.00 -9.01 24.01
C LEU A 103 -8.97 -8.59 22.92
N ASP A 104 -8.50 -7.83 21.92
CA ASP A 104 -9.34 -7.30 20.85
C ASP A 104 -8.52 -7.06 19.56
N THR A 105 -9.21 -6.80 18.47
CA THR A 105 -8.63 -6.45 17.17
C THR A 105 -9.40 -5.29 16.55
N ILE A 106 -8.68 -4.39 15.87
CA ILE A 106 -9.27 -3.33 15.06
C ILE A 106 -8.80 -3.58 13.62
N PRO A 107 -9.61 -4.23 12.78
CA PRO A 107 -9.24 -4.50 11.39
C PRO A 107 -9.36 -3.24 10.54
N ALA A 108 -8.85 -3.33 9.31
CA ALA A 108 -8.97 -2.30 8.28
C ALA A 108 -8.61 -0.90 8.78
N VAL A 109 -7.40 -0.78 9.34
CA VAL A 109 -6.81 0.51 9.70
C VAL A 109 -5.82 0.98 8.65
N MET A 110 -5.48 2.26 8.66
CA MET A 110 -4.46 2.82 7.80
C MET A 110 -3.70 3.90 8.56
N GLN A 111 -2.38 3.78 8.68
CA GLN A 111 -1.58 4.81 9.34
C GLN A 111 -1.64 6.13 8.54
N TYR A 112 -1.84 7.26 9.22
CA TYR A 112 -1.82 8.60 8.62
C TYR A 112 -0.66 9.45 9.16
N GLY A 113 -0.32 10.53 8.44
CA GLY A 113 0.69 11.50 8.87
C GLY A 113 2.14 11.15 8.56
N LYS A 114 2.40 10.03 7.87
CA LYS A 114 3.73 9.64 7.36
C LYS A 114 3.67 9.23 5.89
N THR A 115 4.80 9.31 5.19
CA THR A 115 4.93 8.81 3.82
C THR A 115 4.72 7.29 3.82
N ARG A 116 3.61 6.85 3.24
CA ARG A 116 3.19 5.43 3.26
C ARG A 116 3.88 4.60 2.18
N SER A 117 4.12 5.16 1.01
CA SER A 117 4.65 4.44 -0.15
C SER A 117 5.75 5.21 -0.88
N VAL A 118 6.67 4.45 -1.48
CA VAL A 118 7.74 4.97 -2.34
C VAL A 118 7.70 4.20 -3.65
N ALA A 119 7.76 4.93 -4.77
CA ALA A 119 7.74 4.35 -6.11
C ALA A 119 8.85 4.95 -6.99
N VAL A 120 9.48 4.08 -7.77
CA VAL A 120 10.51 4.43 -8.76
C VAL A 120 10.13 3.77 -10.07
N LEU A 121 10.01 4.59 -11.13
CA LEU A 121 9.59 4.11 -12.46
C LEU A 121 8.23 3.36 -12.42
N GLY A 122 7.28 3.88 -11.65
CA GLY A 122 5.92 3.35 -11.56
C GLY A 122 5.74 2.11 -10.68
N THR A 123 6.81 1.54 -10.12
CA THR A 123 6.73 0.37 -9.21
C THR A 123 7.43 0.67 -7.90
N GLY A 124 7.05 -0.01 -6.82
CA GLY A 124 7.62 0.30 -5.51
C GLY A 124 7.06 -0.53 -4.37
N LYS A 125 7.30 -0.05 -3.15
CA LYS A 125 6.89 -0.70 -1.90
C LYS A 125 6.14 0.26 -0.99
N VAL A 126 5.22 -0.29 -0.21
CA VAL A 126 4.55 0.39 0.89
C VAL A 126 5.42 0.22 2.12
N LEU A 127 5.96 1.33 2.63
CA LEU A 127 6.85 1.37 3.80
C LEU A 127 6.10 1.04 5.09
N ILE A 128 4.81 1.37 5.13
CA ILE A 128 3.94 1.22 6.30
C ILE A 128 2.68 0.45 5.86
N PRO A 129 2.80 -0.86 5.59
CA PRO A 129 1.72 -1.65 5.00
C PRO A 129 0.64 -2.07 6.02
N GLU A 130 0.89 -1.81 7.30
CA GLU A 130 0.00 -2.10 8.43
C GLU A 130 -1.47 -1.74 8.10
N ASN A 131 -2.34 -2.72 8.31
CA ASN A 131 -3.77 -2.67 7.96
C ASN A 131 -4.69 -3.22 9.06
N ALA A 132 -4.16 -3.65 10.21
CA ALA A 132 -4.90 -4.05 11.40
C ALA A 132 -4.16 -3.62 12.68
N LEU A 133 -4.88 -3.43 13.78
CA LEU A 133 -4.32 -3.33 15.13
C LEU A 133 -4.73 -4.55 15.94
N LEU A 134 -3.79 -5.12 16.68
CA LEU A 134 -4.05 -6.13 17.70
C LEU A 134 -3.86 -5.49 19.07
N ILE A 135 -4.84 -5.69 19.93
CA ILE A 135 -4.89 -5.14 21.28
C ILE A 135 -4.68 -6.30 22.24
N THR A 136 -3.56 -6.32 22.95
CA THR A 136 -3.27 -7.35 23.96
C THR A 136 -3.46 -6.78 25.36
N ASN A 137 -3.35 -7.62 26.38
CA ASN A 137 -3.30 -7.17 27.78
C ASN A 137 -2.02 -6.38 28.13
N LYS A 138 -1.00 -6.35 27.26
CA LYS A 138 0.30 -5.71 27.51
C LYS A 138 0.59 -4.55 26.59
N ALA A 139 0.28 -4.71 25.31
CA ALA A 139 0.70 -3.77 24.28
C ALA A 139 -0.30 -3.67 23.13
N ILE A 140 -0.05 -2.68 22.29
CA ILE A 140 -0.75 -2.47 21.03
C ILE A 140 0.22 -2.81 19.91
N TRP A 141 -0.19 -3.72 19.04
CA TRP A 141 0.58 -4.15 17.88
C TRP A 141 -0.10 -3.67 16.60
N ALA A 142 0.68 -3.13 15.67
CA ALA A 142 0.24 -2.93 14.31
C ALA A 142 0.59 -4.14 13.47
N LEU A 143 -0.36 -4.63 12.68
CA LEU A 143 -0.25 -5.84 11.89
C LEU A 143 -0.55 -5.52 10.43
N THR A 144 0.19 -6.17 9.54
CA THR A 144 -0.08 -6.25 8.10
C THR A 144 -0.67 -7.63 7.79
N VAL A 145 -1.99 -7.73 7.74
CA VAL A 145 -2.71 -8.91 7.26
C VAL A 145 -2.25 -9.22 5.83
N PRO A 146 -1.75 -10.43 5.54
CA PRO A 146 -1.20 -10.78 4.25
C PRO A 146 -2.31 -10.89 3.21
N LEU A 147 -2.34 -9.93 2.28
CA LEU A 147 -3.20 -9.93 1.09
C LEU A 147 -2.32 -9.70 -0.15
N PRO A 148 -2.75 -10.14 -1.35
CA PRO A 148 -1.95 -9.94 -2.56
C PRO A 148 -1.62 -8.48 -2.82
N GLY A 149 -0.33 -8.19 -2.96
CA GLY A 149 0.19 -6.86 -3.23
C GLY A 149 0.02 -5.85 -2.10
N VAL A 150 -0.37 -6.22 -0.88
CA VAL A 150 -0.66 -5.29 0.24
C VAL A 150 0.49 -4.32 0.53
N ASP A 151 1.73 -4.74 0.29
CA ASP A 151 2.95 -3.97 0.49
C ASP A 151 3.58 -3.43 -0.81
N LYS A 152 2.86 -3.48 -1.93
CA LYS A 152 3.36 -3.13 -3.26
C LYS A 152 2.72 -1.85 -3.81
N VAL A 153 3.52 -1.14 -4.61
CA VAL A 153 3.05 -0.05 -5.47
C VAL A 153 3.20 -0.49 -6.92
N VAL A 154 2.11 -0.41 -7.69
CA VAL A 154 2.07 -0.83 -9.10
C VAL A 154 1.44 0.26 -9.95
N ALA A 155 2.13 0.65 -11.03
CA ALA A 155 1.80 1.82 -11.84
C ALA A 155 1.53 3.10 -11.02
N GLY A 156 2.27 3.30 -9.93
CA GLY A 156 2.11 4.43 -9.01
C GLY A 156 0.91 4.31 -8.04
N ALA A 157 0.15 3.21 -8.10
CA ALA A 157 -0.96 2.95 -7.18
C ALA A 157 -0.51 2.10 -5.99
N ASP A 158 -0.74 2.61 -4.77
CA ASP A 158 -0.56 1.91 -3.51
C ASP A 158 -1.69 0.89 -3.30
N ILE A 159 -1.39 -0.40 -3.51
CA ILE A 159 -2.40 -1.46 -3.49
C ILE A 159 -3.01 -1.61 -2.09
N GLY A 160 -2.21 -1.56 -1.03
CA GLY A 160 -2.70 -1.64 0.35
C GLY A 160 -3.70 -0.54 0.69
N LYS A 161 -3.47 0.69 0.20
CA LYS A 161 -4.45 1.79 0.33
C LYS A 161 -5.75 1.48 -0.42
N TRP A 162 -5.67 0.96 -1.65
CA TRP A 162 -6.86 0.58 -2.42
C TRP A 162 -7.64 -0.55 -1.75
N GLN A 163 -6.96 -1.54 -1.18
CA GLN A 163 -7.59 -2.61 -0.42
C GLN A 163 -8.31 -2.07 0.81
N TRP A 164 -7.68 -1.15 1.56
CA TRP A 164 -8.34 -0.47 2.68
C TRP A 164 -9.61 0.30 2.26
N MET A 165 -9.61 0.94 1.08
CA MET A 165 -10.76 1.70 0.59
C MET A 165 -11.90 0.81 0.09
N SER A 166 -11.56 -0.25 -0.65
CA SER A 166 -12.51 -1.00 -1.51
C SER A 166 -12.63 -2.49 -1.21
N ALA A 167 -11.64 -3.11 -0.58
CA ALA A 167 -11.58 -4.55 -0.26
C ALA A 167 -11.37 -4.79 1.25
N TYR A 168 -11.86 -3.87 2.10
CA TYR A 168 -11.58 -3.91 3.54
C TYR A 168 -12.19 -5.14 4.24
N GLN A 169 -13.24 -5.73 3.66
CA GLN A 169 -13.82 -6.97 4.17
C GLN A 169 -12.84 -8.14 4.10
N ASP A 170 -11.99 -8.22 3.07
CA ASP A 170 -10.99 -9.28 2.97
C ASP A 170 -9.93 -9.15 4.05
N ILE A 171 -9.57 -7.91 4.44
CA ILE A 171 -8.70 -7.65 5.60
C ILE A 171 -9.36 -8.19 6.87
N ILE A 172 -10.66 -7.91 7.06
CA ILE A 172 -11.42 -8.37 8.23
C ILE A 172 -11.50 -9.89 8.27
N HIS A 173 -11.85 -10.52 7.15
CA HIS A 173 -12.01 -11.97 7.06
C HIS A 173 -10.70 -12.71 7.29
N ALA A 174 -9.63 -12.31 6.59
CA ALA A 174 -8.32 -12.91 6.75
C ALA A 174 -7.77 -12.71 8.17
N LEU A 175 -7.97 -11.53 8.78
CA LEU A 175 -7.56 -11.30 10.18
C LEU A 175 -8.30 -12.24 11.15
N ARG A 176 -9.63 -12.34 11.00
CA ARG A 176 -10.44 -13.22 11.86
C ARG A 176 -10.04 -14.67 11.71
N GLU A 177 -9.78 -15.12 10.50
CA GLU A 177 -9.31 -16.47 10.21
C GLU A 177 -7.95 -16.73 10.86
N MET A 178 -6.97 -15.83 10.70
CA MET A 178 -5.66 -15.94 11.34
C MET A 178 -5.78 -16.03 12.86
N VAL A 179 -6.54 -15.13 13.48
CA VAL A 179 -6.72 -15.09 14.94
C VAL A 179 -7.46 -16.31 15.48
N ALA A 180 -8.37 -16.89 14.69
CA ALA A 180 -9.11 -18.09 15.08
C ALA A 180 -8.31 -19.39 14.93
N THR A 181 -7.34 -19.42 14.01
CA THR A 181 -6.62 -20.65 13.63
C THR A 181 -5.20 -20.71 14.21
N LEU A 182 -4.60 -19.57 14.52
CA LEU A 182 -3.20 -19.48 14.93
C LEU A 182 -3.06 -18.90 16.35
N PRO A 183 -2.06 -19.36 17.11
CA PRO A 183 -1.69 -18.69 18.36
C PRO A 183 -1.14 -17.28 18.07
N LEU A 184 -1.27 -16.37 19.04
CA LEU A 184 -0.88 -14.95 18.91
C LEU A 184 0.54 -14.77 18.33
N HIS A 185 1.51 -15.57 18.78
CA HIS A 185 2.89 -15.47 18.28
C HIS A 185 3.01 -15.74 16.77
N GLU A 186 2.26 -16.72 16.24
CA GLU A 186 2.24 -17.01 14.81
C GLU A 186 1.46 -15.95 14.03
N VAL A 187 0.37 -15.41 14.60
CA VAL A 187 -0.35 -14.26 14.00
C VAL A 187 0.60 -13.08 13.82
N LEU A 188 1.38 -12.75 14.87
CA LEU A 188 2.32 -11.64 14.83
C LEU A 188 3.43 -11.86 13.79
N LYS A 189 3.95 -13.08 13.67
CA LYS A 189 4.97 -13.43 12.67
C LYS A 189 4.44 -13.31 11.25
N GLN A 190 3.32 -13.97 10.96
CA GLN A 190 2.75 -14.00 9.61
C GLN A 190 2.30 -12.61 9.14
N GLY A 191 1.75 -11.81 10.05
CA GLY A 191 1.28 -10.47 9.73
C GLY A 191 2.33 -9.37 9.87
N ARG A 192 3.63 -9.68 9.96
CA ARG A 192 4.72 -8.68 10.10
C ARG A 192 4.41 -7.64 11.17
N ALA A 193 4.08 -8.11 12.36
CA ALA A 193 3.64 -7.24 13.43
C ALA A 193 4.77 -6.33 13.92
N LYS A 194 4.38 -5.15 14.35
CA LYS A 194 5.24 -4.19 15.01
C LYS A 194 4.60 -3.72 16.31
N ARG A 195 5.31 -3.86 17.42
CA ARG A 195 4.89 -3.28 18.70
C ARG A 195 4.87 -1.76 18.55
N LEU A 196 3.72 -1.14 18.78
CA LEU A 196 3.60 0.31 18.76
C LEU A 196 4.01 0.91 20.10
N MET A 197 3.40 0.40 21.16
CA MET A 197 3.64 0.83 22.54
C MET A 197 2.95 -0.13 23.54
N GLY A 198 3.47 -0.18 24.76
CA GLY A 198 2.80 -0.75 25.93
C GLY A 198 1.62 0.12 26.41
N TRP A 199 0.73 -0.43 27.24
CA TRP A 199 -0.38 0.33 27.83
C TRP A 199 0.08 1.44 28.78
N ASP A 200 1.14 1.20 29.53
CA ASP A 200 1.80 2.11 30.46
C ASP A 200 2.59 3.22 29.75
N GLU A 201 2.99 2.98 28.50
CA GLU A 201 3.68 3.95 27.65
C GLU A 201 2.72 5.00 27.06
N ILE A 202 1.40 4.81 27.16
CA ILE A 202 0.41 5.73 26.58
C ILE A 202 0.26 6.99 27.44
N LYS A 203 0.77 8.11 26.95
CA LYS A 203 0.57 9.43 27.59
C LYS A 203 -0.80 10.04 27.28
N GLY A 204 -1.34 9.77 26.09
CA GLY A 204 -2.67 10.27 25.73
C GLY A 204 -3.17 9.76 24.39
N ALA A 205 -4.48 9.72 24.25
CA ALA A 205 -5.18 9.30 23.05
C ALA A 205 -6.18 10.37 22.60
N LYS A 206 -6.28 10.61 21.29
CA LYS A 206 -7.19 11.60 20.70
C LYS A 206 -7.89 11.02 19.48
N THR A 207 -9.06 11.54 19.18
CA THR A 207 -9.82 11.21 17.98
C THR A 207 -9.80 12.37 16.98
N LEU A 208 -9.94 12.02 15.71
CA LEU A 208 -10.19 12.92 14.59
C LEU A 208 -11.51 12.48 13.93
N PRO A 209 -12.65 13.05 14.35
CA PRO A 209 -13.97 12.54 13.97
C PRO A 209 -14.22 12.54 12.46
N PHE A 210 -13.77 13.58 11.76
CA PHE A 210 -13.97 13.73 10.31
C PHE A 210 -13.31 12.63 9.48
N THR A 211 -12.19 12.09 9.95
CA THR A 211 -11.42 11.05 9.27
C THR A 211 -11.53 9.69 9.94
N GLN A 212 -12.41 9.56 10.94
CA GLN A 212 -12.58 8.35 11.76
C GLN A 212 -11.23 7.79 12.23
N ALA A 213 -10.38 8.67 12.75
CA ALA A 213 -9.00 8.32 13.07
C ALA A 213 -8.70 8.46 14.57
N ILE A 214 -7.81 7.61 15.07
CA ILE A 214 -7.28 7.65 16.42
C ILE A 214 -5.79 8.03 16.38
N SER A 215 -5.38 8.81 17.37
CA SER A 215 -4.00 9.28 17.55
C SER A 215 -3.53 8.90 18.95
N LEU A 216 -2.53 8.04 19.04
CA LEU A 216 -1.89 7.65 20.30
C LEU A 216 -0.56 8.41 20.44
N THR A 217 -0.32 8.97 21.63
CA THR A 217 0.91 9.67 21.98
C THR A 217 1.59 8.92 23.12
N GLY A 218 2.82 8.47 22.89
CA GLY A 218 3.64 7.83 23.90
C GLY A 218 4.23 8.82 24.91
N THR A 219 4.70 8.31 26.04
CA THR A 219 5.48 9.05 27.04
C THR A 219 6.81 9.57 26.47
N ASP A 220 7.37 8.85 25.51
CA ASP A 220 8.56 9.21 24.72
C ASP A 220 8.30 10.32 23.68
N GLY A 221 7.05 10.78 23.55
CA GLY A 221 6.64 11.80 22.60
C GLY A 221 6.37 11.28 21.18
N LYS A 222 6.59 9.99 20.89
CA LYS A 222 6.22 9.41 19.59
C LYS A 222 4.71 9.40 19.43
N ARG A 223 4.26 9.65 18.21
CA ARG A 223 2.84 9.67 17.85
C ARG A 223 2.55 8.66 16.76
N PHE A 224 1.48 7.91 16.94
CA PHE A 224 0.97 6.94 15.98
C PHE A 224 -0.49 7.24 15.70
N GLY A 225 -0.81 7.49 14.44
CA GLY A 225 -2.15 7.84 13.99
C GLY A 225 -2.69 6.81 13.02
N TYR A 226 -3.88 6.26 13.29
CA TYR A 226 -4.55 5.30 12.42
C TYR A 226 -5.97 5.74 12.07
N SER A 227 -6.27 5.80 10.77
CA SER A 227 -7.62 5.94 10.24
C SER A 227 -8.30 4.58 10.22
N ILE A 228 -9.51 4.50 10.73
CA ILE A 228 -10.30 3.27 10.84
C ILE A 228 -11.38 3.30 9.77
N ARG A 229 -11.56 2.18 9.04
CA ARG A 229 -12.46 2.14 7.89
C ARG A 229 -13.94 2.14 8.27
N LEU A 230 -14.27 1.40 9.34
CA LEU A 230 -15.62 1.14 9.81
C LEU A 230 -15.95 1.99 11.04
N LYS A 231 -17.17 2.52 11.08
CA LYS A 231 -17.63 3.40 12.15
C LYS A 231 -17.75 2.64 13.48
N GLU A 232 -18.17 1.38 13.41
CA GLU A 232 -18.32 0.48 14.55
C GLU A 232 -16.96 0.20 15.20
N ASP A 233 -15.96 -0.11 14.38
CA ASP A 233 -14.58 -0.32 14.83
C ASP A 233 -13.97 0.98 15.38
N TYR A 234 -14.34 2.13 14.83
CA TYR A 234 -13.93 3.43 15.36
C TYR A 234 -14.54 3.71 16.74
N GLN A 235 -15.82 3.40 16.97
CA GLN A 235 -16.43 3.51 18.32
C GLN A 235 -15.79 2.51 19.29
N ARG A 236 -15.57 1.26 18.86
CA ARG A 236 -14.87 0.25 19.68
C ARG A 236 -13.46 0.73 20.04
N ALA A 237 -12.74 1.35 19.12
CA ALA A 237 -11.43 1.94 19.41
C ALA A 237 -11.50 3.05 20.46
N LYS A 238 -12.54 3.91 20.43
CA LYS A 238 -12.74 4.92 21.47
C LYS A 238 -12.93 4.28 22.84
N GLU A 239 -13.72 3.21 22.93
CA GLU A 239 -13.96 2.49 24.18
C GLU A 239 -12.67 1.85 24.71
N ILE A 240 -11.94 1.13 23.85
CA ILE A 240 -10.66 0.47 24.17
C ILE A 240 -9.65 1.49 24.70
N PHE A 241 -9.49 2.63 24.03
CA PHE A 241 -8.51 3.66 24.39
C PHE A 241 -9.06 4.71 25.36
N LYS A 242 -10.29 4.54 25.88
CA LYS A 242 -10.97 5.44 26.81
C LYS A 242 -10.98 6.90 26.33
N ILE A 243 -11.20 7.10 25.02
CA ILE A 243 -11.24 8.42 24.40
C ILE A 243 -12.68 8.95 24.47
N PRO A 244 -12.90 10.17 25.01
CA PRO A 244 -14.23 10.78 25.05
C PRO A 244 -14.85 10.98 23.65
#